data_AF-A0A814FMF0-F1
#
_entry.id   AF-A0A814FMF0-F1
#
_cell.length_a   1.000
_cell.length_b   1.000
_cell.length_c   1.000
_cell.angle_alpha   90.00
_cell.angle_beta   90.00
_cell.angle_gamma   90.00
#
_symmetry.space_group_name_H-M   'P 1'
#
loop_
_entity.id
_entity.type
_entity.pdbx_description
1 polymer ?
#
loop_
_entity_poly.entity_id
_entity_poly.type
_entity_poly.pdbx_seq_one_letter_code
_entity_poly.pdbx_strand_id
1 'polypeptide(L)'
;MFSMRTGMIVGALLNSGVWIRLLALISPSHGYAALVIGQIFPAIAGPFILNLTAQFPARWFAPQQRDIATALCSMANPLGGAIGSLLPSLVVTNGSSSHQFFILLTIEAALTTLTTLLLIVIIRSEPPSPPSPSEEHHQSIDIKEDLIRLLTNRHYLILLFGFALGLAMVNSMTTVLSQLIQPSGYSSKDAGIFGAALIVTGILSSTVTDLNHRMVTSI
;
A
#
# COMPACT_ATOMS: atom_id res chain seq x y z
N MET A 1 2.57 19.91 12.68
CA MET A 1 2.39 18.65 11.93
C MET A 1 3.32 17.61 12.54
N PHE A 2 2.88 16.38 12.79
CA PHE A 2 3.75 15.34 13.38
C PHE A 2 5.04 15.20 12.57
N SER A 3 6.20 15.02 13.22
CA SER A 3 7.43 14.69 12.51
C SER A 3 7.16 13.47 11.63
N MET A 4 7.66 13.51 10.40
CA MET A 4 7.51 12.44 9.42
C MET A 4 7.94 11.10 10.01
N ARG A 5 9.00 11.08 10.82
CA ARG A 5 9.46 9.90 11.57
C ARG A 5 8.38 9.33 12.49
N THR A 6 7.63 10.17 13.19
CA THR A 6 6.52 9.73 14.04
C THR A 6 5.42 9.09 13.21
N GLY A 7 5.07 9.66 12.06
CA GLY A 7 4.10 9.05 11.13
C GLY A 7 4.54 7.67 10.61
N MET A 8 5.83 7.52 10.31
CA MET A 8 6.45 6.25 9.87
C MET A 8 6.39 5.18 10.95
N ILE A 9 6.77 5.53 12.18
CA ILE A 9 6.78 4.58 13.31
C ILE A 9 5.34 4.18 13.66
N VAL A 10 4.40 5.13 13.72
CA VAL A 10 2.98 4.83 13.99
C VAL A 10 2.40 3.93 12.91
N GLY A 11 2.63 4.23 11.63
CA GLY A 11 2.18 3.37 10.53
C GLY A 11 2.76 1.96 10.61
N ALA A 12 4.06 1.83 10.88
CA ALA A 12 4.71 0.53 11.00
C ALA A 12 4.19 -0.29 12.20
N LEU A 13 4.03 0.35 13.36
CA LEU A 13 3.47 -0.29 14.57
C LEU A 13 2.03 -0.74 14.36
N LEU A 14 1.19 0.08 13.72
CA LEU A 14 -0.18 -0.30 13.40
C LEU A 14 -0.22 -1.50 12.43
N ASN A 15 0.74 -1.58 11.50
CA ASN A 15 0.83 -2.70 10.57
C ASN A 15 1.21 -4.03 11.28
N SER A 16 1.85 -3.97 12.45
CA SER A 16 2.10 -5.14 13.30
C SER A 16 0.83 -5.76 13.92
N GLY A 17 -0.34 -5.15 13.72
CA GLY A 17 -1.64 -5.73 14.09
C GLY A 17 -1.93 -7.09 13.46
N VAL A 18 -1.14 -7.53 12.46
CA VAL A 18 -1.17 -8.90 11.93
C VAL A 18 -0.90 -9.98 12.99
N TRP A 19 -0.19 -9.67 14.08
CA TRP A 19 -0.02 -10.60 15.21
C TRP A 19 -1.37 -10.94 15.88
N ILE A 20 -2.34 -10.02 15.87
CA ILE A 20 -3.69 -10.27 16.38
C ILE A 20 -4.43 -11.27 15.47
N ARG A 21 -4.15 -11.27 14.16
CA ARG A 21 -4.70 -12.25 13.20
C ARG A 21 -4.21 -13.66 13.51
N LEU A 22 -3.02 -13.84 14.08
CA LEU A 22 -2.53 -15.16 14.51
C LEU A 22 -3.31 -15.71 15.72
N LEU A 23 -3.82 -14.84 16.60
CA LEU A 23 -4.66 -15.26 17.73
C LEU A 23 -5.98 -15.89 17.25
N ALA A 24 -6.44 -15.54 16.05
CA ALA A 24 -7.63 -16.12 15.46
C ALA A 24 -7.55 -17.64 15.24
N LEU A 25 -6.34 -18.19 15.07
CA LEU A 25 -6.13 -19.62 14.87
C LEU A 25 -6.08 -20.40 16.19
N ILE A 26 -5.85 -19.72 17.31
CA ILE A 26 -5.75 -20.34 18.65
C ILE A 26 -7.15 -20.53 19.26
N SER A 27 -8.10 -19.65 18.93
CA SER A 27 -9.46 -19.67 19.48
C SER A 27 -10.52 -19.79 18.38
N PRO A 28 -10.89 -21.02 17.95
CA PRO A 28 -11.84 -21.24 16.85
C PRO A 28 -13.22 -20.58 17.04
N SER A 29 -13.67 -20.45 18.29
CA SER A 29 -14.96 -19.82 18.64
C SER A 29 -15.01 -18.31 18.41
N HIS A 30 -13.84 -17.62 18.44
CA HIS A 30 -13.73 -16.17 18.24
C HIS A 30 -12.79 -15.80 17.08
N GLY A 31 -12.40 -16.79 16.27
CA GLY A 31 -11.37 -16.62 15.23
C GLY A 31 -11.73 -15.54 14.22
N TYR A 32 -12.97 -15.51 13.74
CA TYR A 32 -13.42 -14.49 12.80
C TYR A 32 -13.34 -13.07 13.38
N ALA A 33 -13.76 -12.88 14.64
CA ALA A 33 -13.69 -11.57 15.29
C ALA A 33 -12.22 -11.11 15.45
N ALA A 34 -11.33 -12.01 15.84
CA ALA A 34 -9.90 -11.72 15.94
C ALA A 34 -9.26 -11.36 14.58
N LEU A 35 -9.67 -12.01 13.48
CA LEU A 35 -9.25 -11.64 12.13
C LEU A 35 -9.71 -10.23 11.76
N VAL A 36 -10.98 -9.91 11.98
CA VAL A 36 -11.55 -8.59 11.65
C VAL A 36 -10.88 -7.50 12.48
N ILE A 37 -10.73 -7.70 13.79
CA ILE A 37 -10.05 -6.75 14.68
C ILE A 37 -8.60 -6.55 14.25
N GLY A 38 -7.89 -7.64 13.94
CA GLY A 38 -6.51 -7.57 13.45
C GLY A 38 -6.36 -6.81 12.12
N GLN A 39 -7.39 -6.83 11.26
CA GLN A 39 -7.38 -6.11 9.97
C GLN A 39 -7.59 -4.59 10.12
N ILE A 40 -8.22 -4.14 11.20
CA ILE A 40 -8.48 -2.71 11.44
C ILE A 40 -7.17 -1.93 11.58
N PHE A 41 -6.15 -2.52 12.24
CA PHE A 41 -4.88 -1.81 12.48
C PHE A 41 -4.10 -1.53 11.18
N PRO A 42 -3.86 -2.50 10.27
CA PRO A 42 -3.31 -2.22 8.95
C PRO A 42 -4.15 -1.23 8.12
N ALA A 43 -5.48 -1.26 8.25
CA ALA A 43 -6.34 -0.31 7.57
C ALA A 43 -6.10 1.14 8.03
N ILE A 44 -5.92 1.35 9.34
CA ILE A 44 -5.55 2.66 9.91
C ILE A 44 -4.11 3.04 9.52
N ALA A 45 -3.21 2.06 9.39
CA ALA A 45 -1.83 2.30 8.94
C ALA A 45 -1.75 2.82 7.50
N GLY A 46 -2.68 2.42 6.63
CA GLY A 46 -2.70 2.72 5.20
C GLY A 46 -2.44 4.19 4.86
N PRO A 47 -3.22 5.15 5.37
CA PRO A 47 -3.00 6.58 5.13
C PRO A 47 -1.61 7.06 5.56
N PHE A 48 -1.08 6.61 6.69
CA PHE A 48 0.27 7.01 7.13
C PHE A 48 1.31 6.56 6.10
N ILE A 49 1.26 5.29 5.68
CA ILE A 49 2.18 4.71 4.70
C ILE A 49 2.07 5.41 3.33
N LEU A 50 0.85 5.66 2.86
CA LEU A 50 0.63 6.30 1.56
C LEU A 50 1.11 7.76 1.54
N ASN A 51 0.86 8.52 2.59
CA ASN A 51 1.32 9.91 2.69
C ASN A 51 2.86 10.02 2.70
N LEU A 52 3.55 9.00 3.21
CA LEU A 52 5.02 8.98 3.26
C LEU A 52 5.65 8.85 1.88
N THR A 53 4.96 8.26 0.91
CA THR A 53 5.51 8.08 -0.45
C THR A 53 5.82 9.39 -1.14
N ALA A 54 5.07 10.45 -0.85
CA ALA A 54 5.33 11.81 -1.36
C ALA A 54 6.20 12.63 -0.40
N GLN A 55 6.01 12.50 0.92
CA GLN A 55 6.75 13.29 1.91
C GLN A 55 8.23 12.88 2.02
N PHE A 56 8.56 11.60 1.86
CA PHE A 56 9.93 11.11 1.97
C PHE A 56 10.85 11.65 0.86
N PRO A 57 10.51 11.47 -0.44
CA PRO A 57 11.24 12.10 -1.53
C PRO A 57 11.37 13.60 -1.35
N ALA A 58 10.32 14.23 -0.83
CA ALA A 58 10.27 15.66 -0.68
C ALA A 58 11.24 16.25 0.32
N ARG A 59 11.58 15.53 1.37
CA ARG A 59 12.49 16.03 2.40
C ARG A 59 13.93 15.58 2.22
N TRP A 60 14.14 14.48 1.48
CA TRP A 60 15.45 13.83 1.37
C TRP A 60 16.12 13.97 0.00
N PHE A 61 15.37 14.30 -1.07
CA PHE A 61 15.91 14.37 -2.43
C PHE A 61 15.85 15.80 -2.98
N ALA A 62 16.83 16.15 -3.80
CA ALA A 62 16.84 17.40 -4.55
C ALA A 62 15.67 17.44 -5.56
N PRO A 63 15.17 18.64 -5.93
CA PRO A 63 14.03 18.79 -6.84
C PRO A 63 14.16 17.99 -8.15
N GLN A 64 15.37 17.89 -8.71
CA GLN A 64 15.65 17.16 -9.95
C GLN A 64 15.46 15.64 -9.85
N GLN A 65 15.60 15.07 -8.64
CA GLN A 65 15.46 13.63 -8.40
C GLN A 65 14.16 13.26 -7.65
N ARG A 66 13.43 14.27 -7.16
CA ARG A 66 12.21 14.12 -6.35
C ARG A 66 11.13 13.33 -7.06
N ASP A 67 10.91 13.59 -8.35
CA ASP A 67 9.85 12.94 -9.13
C ASP A 67 10.16 11.45 -9.33
N ILE A 68 11.41 11.11 -9.63
CA ILE A 68 11.87 9.73 -9.79
C ILE A 68 11.78 8.98 -8.45
N ALA A 69 12.21 9.61 -7.36
CA ALA A 69 12.12 9.04 -6.02
C ALA A 69 10.66 8.82 -5.59
N THR A 70 9.75 9.77 -5.89
CA THR A 70 8.31 9.62 -5.63
C THR A 70 7.70 8.49 -6.44
N ALA A 71 7.99 8.43 -7.74
CA ALA A 71 7.53 7.34 -8.59
C ALA A 71 7.96 5.98 -8.05
N LEU A 72 9.24 5.83 -7.67
CA LEU A 72 9.78 4.58 -7.11
C LEU A 72 9.10 4.19 -5.78
N CYS A 73 8.90 5.16 -4.88
CA CYS A 73 8.16 4.94 -3.64
C CYS A 73 6.70 4.53 -3.90
N SER A 74 6.03 5.16 -4.86
CA SER A 74 4.65 4.81 -5.23
C SER A 74 4.54 3.42 -5.88
N MET A 75 5.58 2.93 -6.57
CA MET A 75 5.61 1.57 -7.14
C MET A 75 5.66 0.47 -6.08
N ALA A 76 6.08 0.78 -4.85
CA ALA A 76 6.13 -0.22 -3.77
C ALA A 76 4.75 -0.81 -3.44
N ASN A 77 3.69 0.01 -3.54
CA ASN A 77 2.32 -0.43 -3.24
C ASN A 77 1.81 -1.51 -4.24
N PRO A 78 1.79 -1.28 -5.57
CA PRO A 78 1.39 -2.33 -6.50
C PRO A 78 2.34 -3.54 -6.45
N LEU A 79 3.66 -3.37 -6.29
CA LEU A 79 4.58 -4.50 -6.12
C LEU A 79 4.22 -5.38 -4.91
N GLY A 80 3.92 -4.75 -3.76
CA GLY A 80 3.42 -5.44 -2.57
C GLY A 80 2.11 -6.17 -2.83
N GLY A 81 1.18 -5.57 -3.59
CA GLY A 81 -0.06 -6.21 -4.02
C GLY A 81 0.16 -7.46 -4.89
N ALA A 82 1.12 -7.43 -5.81
CA ALA A 82 1.47 -8.59 -6.65
C ALA A 82 2.01 -9.74 -5.79
N ILE A 83 2.94 -9.44 -4.87
CA ILE A 83 3.47 -10.43 -3.92
C ILE A 83 2.35 -10.97 -3.03
N GLY A 84 1.48 -10.10 -2.51
CA GLY A 84 0.34 -10.46 -1.66
C GLY A 84 -0.74 -11.28 -2.39
N SER A 85 -0.79 -11.22 -3.72
CA SER A 85 -1.70 -12.07 -4.53
C SER A 85 -1.09 -13.46 -4.80
N LEU A 86 0.24 -13.53 -4.97
CA LEU A 86 0.96 -14.79 -5.19
C LEU A 86 1.14 -15.59 -3.91
N LEU A 87 1.54 -14.94 -2.81
CA LEU A 87 1.96 -15.62 -1.59
C LEU A 87 0.86 -16.55 -1.02
N PRO A 88 -0.41 -16.12 -0.90
CA PRO A 88 -1.48 -17.02 -0.46
C PRO A 88 -1.70 -18.19 -1.41
N SER A 89 -1.63 -17.94 -2.71
CA SER A 89 -1.90 -18.90 -3.78
C SER A 89 -0.79 -19.96 -3.91
N LEU A 90 0.41 -19.67 -3.40
CA LEU A 90 1.53 -20.61 -3.33
C LEU A 90 1.51 -21.44 -2.05
N VAL A 91 1.04 -20.87 -0.93
CA VAL A 91 1.08 -21.50 0.39
C VAL A 91 -0.20 -22.31 0.69
N VAL A 92 -1.36 -21.83 0.22
CA VAL A 92 -2.66 -22.47 0.44
C VAL A 92 -3.06 -23.26 -0.81
N THR A 93 -3.17 -24.58 -0.65
CA THR A 93 -3.56 -25.51 -1.73
C THR A 93 -4.93 -26.12 -1.47
N ASN A 94 -5.56 -26.68 -2.50
CA ASN A 94 -6.91 -27.24 -2.40
C ASN A 94 -6.92 -28.43 -1.42
N GLY A 95 -7.41 -28.17 -0.19
CA GLY A 95 -7.34 -29.09 0.96
C GLY A 95 -6.97 -28.38 2.27
N SER A 96 -7.41 -27.12 2.41
CA SER A 96 -6.89 -26.12 3.34
C SER A 96 -6.86 -26.60 4.80
N SER A 97 -5.70 -27.06 5.23
CA SER A 97 -5.43 -27.35 6.64
C SER A 97 -5.23 -26.04 7.40
N SER A 98 -5.74 -25.94 8.62
CA SER A 98 -5.48 -24.79 9.53
C SER A 98 -3.98 -24.46 9.65
N HIS A 99 -3.12 -25.46 9.45
CA HIS A 99 -1.66 -25.30 9.42
C HIS A 99 -1.13 -24.44 8.25
N GLN A 100 -1.70 -24.54 7.04
CA GLN A 100 -1.26 -23.72 5.89
C GLN A 100 -1.60 -22.24 6.11
N PHE A 101 -2.78 -21.95 6.67
CA PHE A 101 -3.15 -20.60 7.10
C PHE A 101 -2.23 -20.07 8.20
N PHE A 102 -1.83 -20.92 9.16
CA PHE A 102 -0.88 -20.54 10.20
C PHE A 102 0.47 -20.13 9.63
N ILE A 103 1.02 -20.93 8.70
CA ILE A 103 2.28 -20.62 8.02
C ILE A 103 2.18 -19.28 7.28
N LEU A 104 1.11 -19.07 6.51
CA LEU A 104 0.89 -17.83 5.76
C LEU A 104 0.87 -16.60 6.67
N LEU A 105 0.05 -16.63 7.73
CA LEU A 105 -0.05 -15.51 8.66
C LEU A 105 1.25 -15.28 9.44
N THR A 106 2.01 -16.34 9.71
CA THR A 106 3.31 -16.24 10.38
C THR A 106 4.34 -15.60 9.48
N ILE A 107 4.35 -15.93 8.18
CA ILE A 107 5.21 -15.26 7.19
C ILE A 107 4.84 -13.77 7.09
N GLU A 108 3.56 -13.43 7.01
CA GLU A 108 3.11 -12.02 7.01
C GLU A 108 3.55 -11.28 8.29
N ALA A 109 3.39 -11.91 9.45
CA ALA A 109 3.83 -11.35 10.73
C ALA A 109 5.36 -11.17 10.81
N ALA A 110 6.13 -12.12 10.29
CA ALA A 110 7.58 -12.01 10.22
C ALA A 110 8.01 -10.87 9.29
N LEU A 111 7.42 -10.76 8.10
CA LEU A 111 7.74 -9.70 7.13
C LEU A 111 7.40 -8.31 7.68
N THR A 112 6.22 -8.13 8.26
CA THR A 112 5.81 -6.84 8.87
C THR A 112 6.66 -6.46 10.08
N THR A 113 7.07 -7.43 10.90
CA THR A 113 7.97 -7.19 12.03
C THR A 113 9.37 -6.81 11.53
N LEU A 114 9.88 -7.51 10.52
CA LEU A 114 11.17 -7.22 9.91
C LEU A 114 11.19 -5.80 9.31
N THR A 115 10.17 -5.43 8.53
CA THR A 115 10.11 -4.08 7.94
C THR A 115 9.95 -3.00 9.00
N THR A 116 9.20 -3.26 10.07
CA THR A 116 9.08 -2.33 11.21
C THR A 116 10.42 -2.14 11.93
N LEU A 117 11.16 -3.21 12.19
CA LEU A 117 12.48 -3.14 12.82
C LEU A 117 13.49 -2.41 11.92
N LEU A 118 13.53 -2.75 10.63
CA LEU A 118 14.37 -2.07 9.66
C LEU A 118 14.03 -0.57 9.60
N LEU A 119 12.75 -0.22 9.63
CA LEU A 119 12.31 1.17 9.66
C LEU A 119 12.80 1.90 10.91
N ILE A 120 12.69 1.28 12.09
CA ILE A 120 13.15 1.89 13.36
C ILE A 120 14.67 2.09 13.36
N VAL A 121 15.44 1.16 12.79
CA VAL A 121 16.90 1.20 12.77
C VAL A 121 17.44 2.16 11.69
N ILE A 122 16.87 2.13 10.48
CA ILE A 122 17.36 2.87 9.32
C ILE A 122 16.88 4.32 9.36
N ILE A 123 15.65 4.58 9.81
CA ILE A 123 15.08 5.93 9.77
C ILE A 123 15.61 6.76 10.92
N ARG A 124 16.66 7.51 10.60
CA ARG A 124 17.17 8.59 11.43
C ARG A 124 16.26 9.81 11.32
N SER A 125 16.16 10.58 12.40
CA SER A 125 15.41 11.84 12.46
C SER A 125 15.75 12.72 11.26
N GLU A 126 14.74 13.44 10.75
CA GLU A 126 14.76 14.26 9.54
C GLU A 126 16.11 14.98 9.30
N PRO A 127 16.58 15.10 8.04
CA PRO A 127 17.84 15.78 7.75
C PRO A 127 17.76 17.20 8.31
N PRO A 128 18.81 17.68 9.02
CA PRO A 128 18.79 18.94 9.76
C PRO A 128 18.64 20.20 8.90
N SER A 129 18.58 20.07 7.57
CA SER A 129 18.35 21.16 6.63
C SER A 129 17.12 20.89 5.77
N PRO A 130 16.04 21.70 5.86
CA PRO A 130 14.91 21.59 4.95
C PRO A 130 15.35 21.97 3.52
N PRO A 131 15.13 21.11 2.50
CA PRO A 131 15.62 21.36 1.13
C PRO A 131 14.81 22.41 0.35
N SER A 132 13.81 23.08 0.94
CA SER A 132 13.10 24.15 0.26
C SER A 132 12.66 25.29 1.19
N PRO A 133 12.77 26.57 0.78
CA PRO A 133 12.28 27.74 1.52
C PRO A 133 10.79 27.72 1.89
N SER A 134 10.01 26.81 1.29
CA SER A 134 8.57 26.67 1.55
C SER A 134 8.22 25.98 2.88
N GLU A 135 9.17 25.40 3.60
CA GLU A 135 8.93 24.82 4.95
C GLU A 135 9.00 25.86 6.08
N GLU A 136 9.46 27.08 5.81
CA GLU A 136 9.53 28.15 6.83
C GLU A 136 8.17 28.84 7.07
N HIS A 137 7.27 28.74 6.10
CA HIS A 137 5.87 29.13 6.28
C HIS A 137 5.09 27.98 6.92
N HIS A 138 5.15 27.91 8.25
CA HIS A 138 4.09 27.29 9.05
C HIS A 138 2.78 28.07 8.85
N GLN A 139 2.18 27.99 7.66
CA GLN A 139 0.78 28.39 7.51
C GLN A 139 -0.03 27.41 8.36
N SER A 140 -0.82 27.95 9.27
CA SER A 140 -1.82 27.18 10.02
C SER A 140 -2.79 26.57 9.01
N ILE A 141 -2.55 25.31 8.65
CA ILE A 141 -3.39 24.53 7.74
C ILE A 141 -4.73 24.35 8.47
N ASP A 142 -5.74 25.12 8.07
CA ASP A 142 -7.11 24.82 8.46
C ASP A 142 -7.60 23.64 7.60
N ILE A 143 -7.44 22.44 8.15
CA ILE A 143 -7.81 21.17 7.49
C ILE A 143 -9.26 21.23 7.01
N LYS A 144 -10.15 21.90 7.76
CA LYS A 144 -11.56 21.99 7.40
C LYS A 144 -11.74 22.87 6.17
N GLU A 145 -11.08 24.01 6.12
CA GLU A 145 -11.17 24.94 4.99
C GLU A 145 -10.58 24.32 3.71
N ASP A 146 -9.42 23.67 3.81
CA ASP A 146 -8.79 23.00 2.68
C ASP A 146 -9.60 21.80 2.19
N LEU A 147 -10.21 21.03 3.10
CA LEU A 147 -11.12 19.95 2.72
C LEU A 147 -12.35 20.47 1.97
N ILE A 148 -12.95 21.57 2.44
CA ILE A 148 -14.09 22.21 1.76
C ILE A 148 -13.66 22.71 0.38
N ARG A 149 -12.50 23.35 0.26
CA ARG A 149 -11.96 23.83 -1.02
C ARG A 149 -11.73 22.70 -2.00
N LEU A 150 -11.15 21.58 -1.55
CA LEU A 150 -10.96 20.37 -2.37
C LEU A 150 -12.30 19.80 -2.82
N LEU A 151 -13.25 19.61 -1.90
CA LEU A 151 -14.57 19.03 -2.21
C LEU A 151 -15.47 19.96 -3.04
N THR A 152 -15.19 21.25 -3.10
CA THR A 152 -15.94 22.21 -3.92
C THR A 152 -15.32 22.36 -5.32
N ASN A 153 -14.06 21.97 -5.51
CA ASN A 153 -13.37 22.11 -6.79
C ASN A 153 -13.83 21.04 -7.79
N ARG A 154 -14.54 21.47 -8.83
CA ARG A 154 -15.06 20.58 -9.89
C ARG A 154 -13.99 19.75 -10.59
N HIS A 155 -12.82 20.32 -10.87
CA HIS A 155 -11.73 19.58 -11.53
C HIS A 155 -11.19 18.48 -10.62
N TYR A 156 -11.03 18.79 -9.34
CA TYR A 156 -10.64 17.80 -8.34
C TYR A 156 -11.68 16.68 -8.21
N LEU A 157 -12.97 17.00 -8.15
CA LEU A 157 -14.03 15.99 -8.06
C LEU A 157 -14.08 15.06 -9.27
N ILE A 158 -13.90 15.59 -10.48
CA ILE A 158 -13.84 14.75 -11.71
C ILE A 158 -12.63 13.81 -11.64
N LEU A 159 -11.47 14.32 -11.23
CA LEU A 159 -10.26 13.52 -11.07
C LEU A 159 -10.43 12.45 -9.98
N LEU A 160 -10.99 12.82 -8.83
CA LEU A 160 -11.28 11.93 -7.71
C LEU A 160 -12.20 10.79 -8.15
N PHE A 161 -13.28 11.11 -8.86
CA PHE A 161 -14.24 10.12 -9.33
C PHE A 161 -13.61 9.16 -10.36
N GLY A 162 -12.87 9.69 -11.34
CA GLY A 162 -12.17 8.87 -12.33
C GLY A 162 -11.14 7.93 -11.70
N PHE A 163 -10.34 8.46 -10.76
CA PHE A 163 -9.35 7.66 -10.04
C PHE A 163 -10.00 6.60 -9.14
N ALA A 164 -11.06 6.96 -8.41
CA ALA A 164 -11.79 6.05 -7.55
C ALA A 164 -12.45 4.91 -8.35
N LEU A 165 -13.05 5.21 -9.51
CA LEU A 165 -13.61 4.18 -10.40
C LEU A 165 -12.55 3.20 -10.90
N GLY A 166 -11.39 3.71 -11.32
CA GLY A 166 -10.27 2.88 -11.76
C GLY A 166 -9.79 1.95 -10.63
N LEU A 167 -9.58 2.50 -9.43
CA LEU A 167 -9.20 1.71 -8.26
C LEU A 167 -10.28 0.68 -7.88
N ALA A 168 -11.55 1.06 -7.90
CA ALA A 168 -12.66 0.16 -7.57
C ALA A 168 -12.70 -1.01 -8.54
N MET A 169 -12.60 -0.75 -9.84
CA MET A 169 -12.60 -1.79 -10.87
C MET A 169 -11.47 -2.80 -10.67
N VAL A 170 -10.23 -2.33 -10.47
CA VAL A 170 -9.07 -3.21 -10.27
C VAL A 170 -9.20 -4.04 -8.98
N ASN A 171 -9.61 -3.42 -7.87
CA ASN A 171 -9.77 -4.11 -6.59
C ASN A 171 -10.92 -5.12 -6.61
N SER A 172 -12.06 -4.76 -7.20
CA SER A 172 -13.21 -5.65 -7.35
C SER A 172 -12.85 -6.86 -8.23
N MET A 173 -12.22 -6.63 -9.39
CA MET A 173 -11.74 -7.71 -10.26
C MET A 173 -10.81 -8.66 -9.51
N THR A 174 -9.83 -8.14 -8.77
CA THR A 174 -8.87 -8.95 -8.01
C THR A 174 -9.57 -9.79 -6.92
N THR A 175 -10.60 -9.25 -6.27
CA THR A 175 -11.33 -9.93 -5.19
C THR A 175 -12.19 -11.09 -5.71
N VAL A 176 -12.89 -10.89 -6.83
CA VAL A 176 -13.79 -11.92 -7.41
C VAL A 176 -13.10 -12.87 -8.38
N LEU A 177 -11.82 -12.62 -8.71
CA LEU A 177 -11.06 -13.39 -9.69
C LEU A 177 -11.06 -14.89 -9.38
N SER A 178 -10.86 -15.27 -8.12
CA SER A 178 -10.87 -16.67 -7.69
C SER A 178 -12.23 -17.33 -7.92
N GLN A 179 -13.31 -16.63 -7.63
CA GLN A 179 -14.68 -17.11 -7.82
C GLN A 179 -15.06 -17.20 -9.30
N LEU A 180 -14.50 -16.34 -10.15
CA LEU A 180 -14.79 -16.29 -11.58
C LEU A 180 -14.15 -17.46 -12.35
N ILE A 181 -12.94 -17.87 -11.94
CA ILE A 181 -12.19 -18.91 -12.66
C ILE A 181 -12.43 -20.33 -12.12
N GLN A 182 -12.92 -20.46 -10.88
CA GLN A 182 -13.22 -21.75 -10.25
C GLN A 182 -14.23 -22.60 -11.05
N PRO A 183 -15.32 -22.05 -11.63
CA PRO A 183 -16.25 -22.81 -12.48
C PRO A 183 -15.62 -23.34 -13.77
N SER A 184 -14.56 -22.70 -14.26
CA SER A 184 -13.85 -23.06 -15.49
C SER A 184 -12.79 -24.16 -15.28
N GLY A 185 -12.67 -24.69 -14.06
CA GLY A 185 -11.71 -25.75 -13.73
C GLY A 185 -10.32 -25.25 -13.34
N TYR A 186 -10.12 -23.93 -13.19
CA TYR A 186 -8.86 -23.37 -12.72
C TYR A 186 -8.73 -23.43 -11.19
N SER A 187 -7.50 -23.57 -10.71
CA SER A 187 -7.18 -23.70 -9.30
C SER A 187 -7.02 -22.33 -8.62
N SER A 188 -7.13 -22.28 -7.29
CA SER A 188 -6.78 -21.10 -6.47
C SER A 188 -5.36 -20.58 -6.76
N LYS A 189 -4.45 -21.48 -7.15
CA LYS A 189 -3.09 -21.12 -7.58
C LYS A 189 -3.09 -20.25 -8.84
N ASP A 190 -3.93 -20.58 -9.81
CA ASP A 190 -4.02 -19.86 -11.08
C ASP A 190 -4.62 -18.46 -10.87
N ALA A 191 -5.57 -18.34 -9.93
CA ALA A 191 -6.13 -17.04 -9.54
C ALA A 191 -5.06 -16.07 -9.04
N GLY A 192 -4.15 -16.55 -8.17
CA GLY A 192 -3.03 -15.75 -7.69
C GLY A 192 -2.08 -15.32 -8.80
N ILE A 193 -1.77 -16.23 -9.73
CA ILE A 193 -0.90 -15.94 -10.88
C ILE A 193 -1.55 -14.89 -11.79
N PHE A 194 -2.84 -15.02 -12.08
CA PHE A 194 -3.56 -14.02 -12.88
C PHE A 194 -3.65 -12.66 -12.19
N GLY A 195 -3.90 -12.63 -10.87
CA GLY A 195 -3.88 -11.39 -10.09
C GLY A 195 -2.52 -10.70 -10.13
N ALA A 196 -1.44 -11.47 -9.99
CA ALA A 196 -0.09 -10.95 -10.09
C ALA A 196 0.25 -10.47 -11.50
N ALA A 197 -0.15 -11.22 -12.53
CA ALA A 197 0.06 -10.84 -13.93
C ALA A 197 -0.66 -9.52 -14.27
N LEU A 198 -1.88 -9.33 -13.76
CA LEU A 198 -2.62 -8.07 -13.91
C LEU A 198 -1.86 -6.89 -13.32
N ILE A 199 -1.28 -7.07 -12.12
CA ILE A 199 -0.52 -6.00 -11.46
C ILE A 199 0.81 -5.71 -12.19
N VAL A 200 1.55 -6.76 -12.58
CA VAL A 200 2.83 -6.62 -13.29
C VAL A 200 2.66 -5.97 -14.66
N THR A 201 1.63 -6.37 -15.42
CA THR A 201 1.33 -5.73 -16.70
C THR A 201 0.93 -4.27 -16.54
N GLY A 202 0.20 -3.92 -15.47
CA GLY A 202 -0.09 -2.53 -15.11
C GLY A 202 1.18 -1.71 -14.81
N ILE A 203 2.12 -2.28 -14.05
CA ILE A 203 3.43 -1.66 -13.78
C ILE A 203 4.19 -1.41 -15.09
N LEU A 204 4.29 -2.41 -15.96
CA LEU A 204 4.96 -2.28 -17.26
C LEU A 204 4.31 -1.21 -18.14
N SER A 205 2.97 -1.20 -18.23
CA SER A 205 2.22 -0.21 -19.01
C SER A 205 2.46 1.22 -18.51
N SER A 206 2.53 1.40 -17.19
CA SER A 206 2.85 2.69 -16.56
C SER A 206 4.27 3.16 -16.95
N THR A 207 5.26 2.28 -16.87
CA THR A 207 6.65 2.63 -17.24
C THR A 207 6.81 3.01 -18.71
N VAL A 208 6.10 2.32 -19.61
CA VAL A 208 6.10 2.64 -21.04
C VAL A 208 5.46 4.00 -21.30
N THR A 209 4.36 4.31 -20.60
CA THR A 209 3.67 5.60 -20.71
C THR A 209 4.55 6.75 -20.21
N ASP A 210 5.23 6.57 -19.07
CA ASP A 210 6.17 7.57 -18.53
C ASP A 210 7.35 7.82 -19.49
N LEU A 211 7.91 6.74 -20.06
CA LEU A 211 9.00 6.86 -21.04
C LEU A 211 8.56 7.62 -22.28
N ASN A 212 7.36 7.32 -22.79
CA ASN A 212 6.81 8.03 -23.94
C ASN A 212 6.59 9.52 -23.65
N HIS A 213 6.04 9.84 -22.47
CA HIS A 213 5.86 11.22 -22.06
C HIS A 213 7.19 12.00 -22.02
N ARG A 214 8.23 11.42 -21.40
CA ARG A 214 9.57 12.02 -21.35
C ARG A 214 10.15 12.29 -22.74
N MET A 215 9.98 11.35 -23.67
CA MET A 215 10.43 11.51 -25.05
C MET A 215 9.72 12.68 -25.75
N VAL A 216 8.39 12.79 -25.59
CA VAL A 216 7.60 13.88 -26.20
C VAL A 216 7.97 15.24 -25.62
N THR A 217 8.21 15.34 -24.30
CA THR A 217 8.59 16.61 -23.65
C THR A 217 10.03 17.04 -23.89
N SER A 218 10.87 16.18 -24.48
CA SER A 218 12.28 16.47 -24.79
C SER A 218 12.52 17.05 -26.18
N ILE A 219 11.44 17.26 -26.96
CA ILE A 219 11.41 17.89 -28.29
C ILE A 219 10.89 19.31 -28.14
#